data_AF-A0A7X9TAR5-F1
#
_entry.id   AF-A0A7X9TAR5-F1
#
_cell.length_a   1.000
_cell.length_b   1.000
_cell.length_c   1.000
_cell.angle_alpha   90.00
_cell.angle_beta   90.00
_cell.angle_gamma   90.00
#
_symmetry.space_group_name_H-M   'P 1'
#
loop_
_entity.id
_entity.type
_entity.pdbx_description
1 polymer ?
#
loop_
_entity_poly.entity_id
_entity_poly.type
_entity_poly.pdbx_seq_one_letter_code
_entity_poly.pdbx_strand_id
1 'polypeptide(L)'
;MADEAILEDDIFDVPTPVVIVISDARGKTATSVVEAAADQFGEDSVIIKSVGNVRDLATVKKYLDENIEEGVPTAVFHTIVDRNLRRDIRRELDGRGIPSIDLLGPAITVLMSLTGEEPKLEAGRRVDSKVEEL
;
A
#
# COMPACT_ATOMS: atom_id res chain seq x y z
N MET A 1 -37.20 -36.00 18.86
CA MET A 1 -36.98 -34.92 17.86
C MET A 1 -35.62 -34.37 18.18
N ALA A 2 -34.73 -34.47 17.19
CA ALA A 2 -33.30 -34.30 17.37
C ALA A 2 -32.96 -32.84 17.71
N ASP A 3 -31.99 -32.72 18.60
CA ASP A 3 -31.25 -31.53 18.97
C ASP A 3 -30.46 -31.06 17.75
N GLU A 4 -30.83 -29.91 17.20
CA GLU A 4 -30.18 -29.28 16.05
C GLU A 4 -29.24 -28.18 16.56
N ALA A 5 -28.28 -28.58 17.39
CA ALA A 5 -27.10 -27.79 17.72
C ALA A 5 -25.96 -28.26 16.80
N ILE A 6 -25.98 -27.80 15.55
CA ILE A 6 -24.90 -28.05 14.58
C ILE A 6 -23.88 -26.90 14.71
N LEU A 7 -22.81 -27.19 15.45
CA LEU A 7 -21.41 -26.79 15.22
C LEU A 7 -21.15 -25.30 14.94
N GLU A 8 -21.03 -24.50 16.00
CA GLU A 8 -20.14 -23.33 16.04
C GLU A 8 -18.76 -23.75 16.56
N ASP A 9 -18.12 -24.76 15.96
CA ASP A 9 -16.73 -25.09 16.26
C ASP A 9 -15.91 -25.00 14.96
N ASP A 10 -14.79 -24.28 15.06
CA ASP A 10 -13.72 -24.08 14.06
C ASP A 10 -13.85 -22.91 13.07
N ILE A 11 -14.22 -21.71 13.54
CA ILE A 11 -13.63 -20.51 12.92
C ILE A 11 -12.18 -20.48 13.41
N PHE A 12 -11.27 -21.11 12.65
CA PHE A 12 -9.84 -20.80 12.79
C PHE A 12 -9.71 -19.29 12.86
N ASP A 13 -9.02 -18.75 13.86
CA ASP A 13 -8.67 -17.34 13.94
C ASP A 13 -7.72 -17.04 12.78
N VAL A 14 -8.29 -16.91 11.57
CA VAL A 14 -7.54 -16.64 10.36
C VAL A 14 -7.05 -15.21 10.53
N PRO A 15 -5.73 -15.00 10.62
CA PRO A 15 -5.22 -13.68 10.92
C PRO A 15 -5.68 -12.69 9.86
N THR A 16 -6.25 -11.56 10.30
CA THR A 16 -6.71 -10.51 9.40
C THR A 16 -5.54 -10.05 8.52
N PRO A 17 -5.68 -10.07 7.18
CA PRO A 17 -4.63 -9.61 6.28
C PRO A 17 -4.20 -8.17 6.57
N VAL A 18 -2.92 -7.88 6.40
CA VAL A 18 -2.35 -6.56 6.64
C VAL A 18 -1.96 -5.90 5.32
N VAL A 19 -2.38 -4.65 5.14
CA VAL A 19 -1.89 -3.79 4.06
C VAL A 19 -0.98 -2.73 4.65
N ILE A 20 0.29 -2.74 4.26
CA ILE A 20 1.27 -1.73 4.66
C ILE A 20 1.32 -0.64 3.58
N VAL A 21 1.09 0.60 3.98
CA VAL A 21 1.24 1.78 3.13
C VAL A 21 2.59 2.43 3.38
N ILE A 22 3.40 2.61 2.34
CA ILE A 22 4.72 3.26 2.40
C ILE A 22 4.71 4.55 1.57
N SER A 23 5.13 5.67 2.15
CA SER A 23 5.12 6.96 1.45
C SER A 23 6.29 7.86 1.83
N ASP A 24 6.84 8.59 0.86
CA ASP A 24 7.83 9.63 1.09
C ASP A 24 7.21 10.97 1.55
N ALA A 25 5.89 11.04 1.55
CA ALA A 25 5.07 12.10 2.12
C ALA A 25 4.25 11.58 3.31
N ARG A 26 2.93 11.77 3.34
CA ARG A 26 2.07 11.38 4.47
C ARG A 26 1.35 10.04 4.34
N GLY A 27 1.38 9.39 3.18
CA GLY A 27 0.66 8.13 2.94
C GLY A 27 -0.83 8.25 2.60
N LYS A 28 -1.47 9.41 2.86
CA LYS A 28 -2.93 9.60 2.66
C LYS A 28 -3.47 9.14 1.31
N THR A 29 -2.78 9.45 0.21
CA THR A 29 -3.22 9.04 -1.14
C THR A 29 -3.28 7.51 -1.27
N ALA A 30 -2.25 6.82 -0.80
CA ALA A 30 -2.21 5.36 -0.86
C ALA A 30 -3.24 4.74 0.09
N THR A 31 -3.37 5.29 1.32
CA THR A 31 -4.40 4.86 2.27
C THR A 31 -5.79 4.96 1.66
N SER A 32 -6.16 6.09 1.04
CA SER A 32 -7.49 6.24 0.42
C SER A 32 -7.74 5.28 -0.74
N VAL A 33 -6.70 4.92 -1.51
CA VAL A 33 -6.83 3.89 -2.55
C VAL A 33 -7.05 2.51 -1.93
N VAL A 34 -6.34 2.19 -0.85
CA VAL A 34 -6.51 0.91 -0.13
C VAL A 34 -7.90 0.84 0.52
N GLU A 35 -8.37 1.91 1.17
CA GLU A 35 -9.72 2.01 1.75
C GLU A 35 -10.79 1.77 0.67
N ALA A 36 -10.73 2.50 -0.45
CA ALA A 36 -11.69 2.34 -1.54
C ALA A 36 -11.68 0.92 -2.17
N ALA A 37 -10.52 0.26 -2.19
CA ALA A 37 -10.42 -1.14 -2.62
C ALA A 37 -10.98 -2.10 -1.56
N ALA A 38 -10.73 -1.84 -0.27
CA ALA A 38 -11.22 -2.63 0.85
C ALA A 38 -12.76 -2.58 0.96
N ASP A 39 -13.39 -1.47 0.59
CA ASP A 39 -14.86 -1.32 0.53
C ASP A 39 -15.55 -2.33 -0.40
N GLN A 40 -14.80 -3.03 -1.26
CA GLN A 40 -15.32 -4.10 -2.12
C GLN A 40 -15.39 -5.47 -1.41
N PHE A 41 -14.96 -5.54 -0.15
CA PHE A 41 -14.92 -6.73 0.68
C PHE A 41 -15.78 -6.55 1.94
N GLY A 42 -15.84 -7.58 2.79
CA GLY A 42 -16.54 -7.51 4.07
C GLY A 42 -15.90 -6.52 5.07
N GLU A 43 -16.66 -6.17 6.10
CA GLU A 43 -16.15 -5.38 7.24
C GLU A 43 -14.90 -6.02 7.83
N ASP A 44 -13.95 -5.18 8.26
CA ASP A 44 -12.68 -5.58 8.87
C ASP A 44 -11.86 -6.60 8.04
N SER A 45 -12.05 -6.62 6.72
CA SER A 45 -11.36 -7.54 5.80
C SER A 45 -9.84 -7.35 5.74
N VAL A 46 -9.33 -6.16 6.11
CA VAL A 46 -7.90 -5.84 6.15
C VAL A 46 -7.56 -4.86 7.27
N ILE A 47 -6.36 -4.97 7.83
CA ILE A 47 -5.76 -3.96 8.71
C ILE A 47 -4.80 -3.09 7.91
N ILE A 48 -5.02 -1.78 7.87
CA ILE A 48 -4.15 -0.84 7.15
C ILE A 48 -3.14 -0.21 8.12
N LYS A 49 -1.85 -0.44 7.88
CA LYS A 49 -0.74 0.20 8.64
C LYS A 49 -0.01 1.18 7.72
N SER A 50 0.14 2.45 8.10
CA SER A 50 0.76 3.47 7.24
C SER A 50 2.06 4.04 7.81
N VAL A 51 3.10 4.08 6.97
CA VAL A 51 4.40 4.70 7.23
C VAL A 51 4.63 5.83 6.24
N GLY A 52 4.68 7.05 6.77
CA GLY A 52 5.04 8.25 6.01
C GLY A 52 6.51 8.64 6.18
N ASN A 53 6.90 9.69 5.46
CA ASN A 53 8.21 10.33 5.49
C ASN A 53 9.39 9.38 5.21
N VAL A 54 9.17 8.33 4.43
CA VAL A 54 10.24 7.40 4.03
C VAL A 54 11.21 8.08 3.08
N ARG A 55 12.49 8.12 3.43
CA ARG A 55 13.56 8.75 2.64
C ARG A 55 14.61 7.76 2.15
N ASP A 56 14.64 6.56 2.71
CA ASP A 56 15.64 5.55 2.41
C ASP A 56 15.07 4.13 2.57
N LEU A 57 15.80 3.18 1.98
CA LEU A 57 15.46 1.76 2.06
C LEU A 57 15.62 1.19 3.47
N ALA A 58 16.54 1.72 4.27
CA ALA A 58 16.83 1.21 5.61
C ALA A 58 15.61 1.37 6.53
N THR A 59 14.92 2.49 6.44
CA THR A 59 13.67 2.76 7.16
C THR A 59 12.59 1.74 6.78
N VAL A 60 12.45 1.43 5.49
CA VAL A 60 11.49 0.44 5.00
C VAL A 60 11.83 -0.94 5.55
N LYS A 61 13.09 -1.38 5.43
CA LYS A 61 13.56 -2.67 5.95
C LYS A 61 13.24 -2.83 7.42
N LYS A 62 13.66 -1.86 8.23
CA LYS A 62 13.41 -1.85 9.68
C LYS A 62 11.92 -1.97 9.98
N TYR A 63 11.08 -1.20 9.30
CA TYR A 63 9.64 -1.27 9.52
C TYR A 63 9.07 -2.65 9.17
N LEU A 64 9.45 -3.22 8.03
CA LEU A 64 9.01 -4.56 7.63
C LEU A 64 9.48 -5.62 8.63
N ASP A 65 10.72 -5.54 9.10
CA ASP A 65 11.28 -6.47 10.09
C ASP A 65 10.53 -6.40 11.44
N GLU A 66 10.03 -5.22 11.83
CA GLU A 66 9.33 -5.00 13.09
C GLU A 66 7.81 -5.28 13.03
N ASN A 67 7.20 -5.31 11.84
CA ASN A 67 5.73 -5.28 11.69
C ASN A 67 5.15 -6.41 10.85
N ILE A 68 5.98 -7.24 10.21
CA ILE A 68 5.52 -8.44 9.51
C ILE A 68 5.57 -9.62 10.46
N GLU A 69 4.42 -10.24 10.63
CA GLU A 69 4.22 -11.40 11.48
C GLU A 69 4.13 -12.66 10.61
N GLU A 70 4.75 -13.75 11.06
CA GLU A 70 4.71 -15.02 10.34
C GLU A 70 3.28 -15.56 10.28
N GLY A 71 2.87 -16.04 9.11
CA GLY A 71 1.52 -16.56 8.88
C GLY A 71 0.45 -15.51 8.60
N VAL A 72 0.75 -14.21 8.70
CA VAL A 72 -0.20 -13.12 8.40
C VAL A 72 -0.05 -12.67 6.93
N PRO A 73 -1.07 -12.84 6.07
CA PRO A 73 -1.01 -12.36 4.69
C PRO A 73 -0.76 -10.85 4.65
N THR A 74 0.31 -10.43 3.97
CA THR A 74 0.73 -9.02 3.96
C THR A 74 0.97 -8.54 2.54
N ALA A 75 0.46 -7.35 2.21
CA ALA A 75 0.73 -6.66 0.95
C ALA A 75 1.20 -5.22 1.19
N VAL A 76 1.93 -4.64 0.22
CA VAL A 76 2.46 -3.28 0.32
C VAL A 76 1.94 -2.37 -0.79
N PHE A 77 1.38 -1.23 -0.44
CA PHE A 77 1.05 -0.15 -1.37
C PHE A 77 2.01 1.00 -1.14
N HIS A 78 2.57 1.58 -2.19
CA HIS A 78 3.52 2.67 -2.01
C HIS A 78 3.35 3.86 -2.94
N THR A 79 3.67 5.02 -2.40
CA THR A 79 3.70 6.32 -3.10
C THR A 79 5.07 6.95 -2.87
N ILE A 80 6.02 6.60 -3.74
CA ILE A 80 7.38 7.11 -3.73
C ILE A 80 7.60 7.85 -5.05
N VAL A 81 8.04 9.11 -5.03
CA VAL A 81 8.37 9.86 -6.24
C VAL A 81 9.77 9.52 -6.73
N ASP A 82 10.74 9.37 -5.83
CA ASP A 82 12.13 9.07 -6.21
C ASP A 82 12.23 7.71 -6.92
N ARG A 83 12.81 7.72 -8.12
CA ARG A 83 12.87 6.52 -8.98
C ARG A 83 13.80 5.45 -8.43
N ASN A 84 14.91 5.85 -7.80
CA ASN A 84 15.89 4.89 -7.27
C ASN A 84 15.34 4.21 -6.02
N LEU A 85 14.83 4.98 -5.06
CA LEU A 85 14.22 4.46 -3.84
C LEU A 85 13.04 3.55 -4.15
N ARG A 86 12.17 3.94 -5.09
CA ARG A 86 11.06 3.09 -5.58
C ARG A 86 11.55 1.75 -6.12
N ARG A 87 12.60 1.75 -6.95
CA ARG A 87 13.19 0.51 -7.49
C ARG A 87 13.78 -0.36 -6.38
N ASP A 88 14.46 0.27 -5.42
CA ASP A 88 15.13 -0.44 -4.34
C ASP A 88 14.11 -1.03 -3.36
N ILE A 89 13.02 -0.31 -3.06
CA ILE A 89 11.87 -0.82 -2.29
C ILE A 89 11.23 -1.99 -3.02
N ARG A 90 10.94 -1.87 -4.32
CA ARG A 90 10.36 -2.96 -5.10
C ARG A 90 11.22 -4.22 -5.05
N ARG A 91 12.54 -4.09 -5.25
CA ARG A 91 13.48 -5.22 -5.15
C ARG A 91 13.49 -5.86 -3.77
N GLU A 92 13.40 -5.06 -2.72
CA GLU A 92 13.31 -5.56 -1.35
C GLU A 92 12.03 -6.36 -1.11
N LEU A 93 10.88 -5.84 -1.57
CA LEU A 93 9.58 -6.51 -1.45
C LEU A 93 9.53 -7.80 -2.26
N ASP A 94 10.02 -7.76 -3.51
CA ASP A 94 10.15 -8.94 -4.37
C ASP A 94 11.06 -10.00 -3.72
N GLY A 95 12.18 -9.57 -3.13
CA GLY A 95 13.12 -10.46 -2.42
C GLY A 95 12.54 -11.12 -1.17
N ARG A 96 11.53 -10.49 -0.55
CA ARG A 96 10.77 -11.05 0.59
C ARG A 96 9.53 -11.84 0.15
N GLY A 97 9.20 -11.86 -1.14
CA GLY A 97 7.96 -12.45 -1.63
C GLY A 97 6.70 -11.68 -1.22
N ILE A 98 6.83 -10.40 -0.88
CA ILE A 98 5.69 -9.56 -0.45
C ILE A 98 5.05 -8.93 -1.70
N PRO A 99 3.77 -9.21 -2.00
CA PRO A 99 3.08 -8.58 -3.11
C PRO A 99 2.99 -7.07 -2.89
N SER A 100 3.21 -6.29 -3.96
CA SER A 100 3.22 -4.83 -3.86
C SER A 100 2.66 -4.09 -5.07
N ILE A 101 2.14 -2.88 -4.81
CA ILE A 101 1.59 -1.96 -5.81
C ILE A 101 2.27 -0.58 -5.70
N ASP A 102 2.87 -0.14 -6.81
CA ASP A 102 3.31 1.24 -7.00
C ASP A 102 2.17 2.07 -7.57
N LEU A 103 1.60 2.96 -6.76
CA LEU A 103 0.47 3.80 -7.18
C LEU A 103 0.90 5.01 -8.00
N LEU A 104 2.15 5.47 -7.88
CA LEU A 104 2.55 6.77 -8.40
C LEU A 104 3.45 6.67 -9.64
N GLY A 105 4.26 5.62 -9.75
CA GLY A 105 5.21 5.46 -10.86
C GLY A 105 4.55 5.35 -12.23
N PRO A 106 3.57 4.44 -12.40
CA PRO A 106 2.79 4.36 -13.62
C PRO A 106 2.09 5.68 -13.95
N ALA A 107 1.46 6.32 -12.96
CA ALA A 107 0.76 7.59 -13.15
C ALA A 107 1.70 8.72 -13.62
N ILE A 108 2.87 8.86 -12.99
CA ILE A 108 3.90 9.81 -13.42
C ILE A 108 4.34 9.52 -14.86
N THR A 109 4.58 8.26 -15.20
CA THR A 109 5.04 7.86 -16.54
C THR A 109 4.02 8.22 -17.63
N VAL A 110 2.74 8.00 -17.35
CA VAL A 110 1.65 8.41 -18.25
C VAL A 110 1.61 9.92 -18.40
N LEU A 111 1.68 10.68 -17.30
CA LEU A 111 1.65 12.14 -17.34
C LEU A 111 2.85 12.73 -18.09
N MET A 112 4.06 12.20 -17.90
CA MET A 112 5.25 12.60 -18.68
C MET A 112 5.02 12.44 -20.18
N SER A 113 4.40 11.34 -20.58
CA SER A 113 4.11 11.05 -21.99
C SER A 113 3.06 12.00 -22.57
N LEU A 114 2.10 12.44 -21.74
CA LEU A 114 1.03 13.37 -22.15
C LEU A 114 1.50 14.83 -22.18
N THR A 115 2.33 15.25 -21.23
CA THR A 115 2.78 16.66 -21.12
C THR A 115 4.07 16.95 -21.87
N GLY A 116 4.89 15.92 -22.13
CA GLY A 116 6.26 16.09 -22.64
C GLY A 116 7.24 16.66 -21.60
N GLU A 117 6.85 16.69 -20.32
CA GLU A 117 7.66 17.26 -19.23
C GLU A 117 8.23 16.18 -18.31
N GLU A 118 9.41 16.44 -17.75
CA GLU A 118 9.99 15.65 -16.67
C GLU A 118 9.38 16.05 -15.31
N PRO A 119 9.10 15.09 -14.42
CA PRO A 119 8.55 15.37 -13.10
C PRO A 119 9.61 16.04 -12.22
N LYS A 120 9.17 16.92 -11.32
CA LYS A 120 10.07 17.55 -10.33
C LYS A 120 10.60 16.58 -9.27
N LEU A 121 9.94 15.44 -9.09
CA LEU A 121 10.30 14.40 -8.10
C LEU A 121 10.40 14.94 -6.66
N GLU A 122 9.58 15.92 -6.31
CA GLU A 122 9.53 16.52 -4.98
C GLU A 122 8.43 15.86 -4.14
N ALA A 123 8.83 15.12 -3.10
CA ALA A 123 7.92 14.46 -2.17
C ALA A 123 6.99 15.47 -1.49
N GLY A 124 5.68 15.19 -1.49
CA GLY A 124 4.68 16.04 -0.86
C GLY A 124 4.35 17.34 -1.61
N ARG A 125 4.93 17.57 -2.80
CA ARG A 125 4.59 18.71 -3.66
C ARG A 125 3.10 18.67 -4.01
N ARG A 126 2.41 19.80 -3.81
CA ARG A 126 1.04 20.02 -4.24
C ARG A 126 1.00 21.25 -5.13
N VAL A 127 0.36 21.12 -6.29
CA VAL A 127 0.12 22.20 -7.24
C VAL A 127 -1.37 22.23 -7.57
N ASP A 128 -1.89 23.42 -7.84
CA ASP A 128 -3.27 23.55 -8.28
C ASP A 128 -3.44 22.86 -9.64
N SER A 129 -4.41 21.96 -9.71
CA SER A 129 -4.77 21.25 -10.93
C SER A 129 -6.20 21.60 -11.30
N LYS A 130 -6.46 21.86 -12.58
CA LYS A 130 -7.82 22.07 -13.07
C LYS A 130 -8.49 20.70 -13.21
N VAL A 131 -9.54 20.46 -12.43
CA VAL A 131 -10.41 19.28 -12.56
C VAL A 131 -11.75 19.78 -13.10
N GLU A 132 -12.16 19.28 -14.24
CA GLU A 132 -13.48 19.55 -14.83
C GLU A 132 -14.36 18.33 -14.59
N GLU A 133 -15.47 18.50 -13.87
CA GLU A 133 -16.49 17.46 -13.73
C GLU A 133 -17.35 17.42 -15.00
N LEU A 134 -17.62 16.21 -15.49
CA LEU A 134 -18.42 15.95 -16.69
C LEU A 134 -19.82 15.46 -16.31
#